data_AF-A0A9E1SN37-F1
#
_entry.id   AF-A0A9E1SN37-F1
#
_cell.length_a   1.000
_cell.length_b   1.000
_cell.length_c   1.000
_cell.angle_alpha   90.00
_cell.angle_beta   90.00
_cell.angle_gamma   90.00
#
_symmetry.space_group_name_H-M   'P 1'
#
loop_
_entity.id
_entity.type
_entity.pdbx_description
1 polymer ?
#
loop_
_entity_poly.entity_id
_entity_poly.type
_entity_poly.pdbx_seq_one_letter_code
_entity_poly.pdbx_strand_id
1 'polypeptide(L)'
;WGICDFLIYWTLLGIYALQQLLSVSPSEAEQAKPKPDYFLLKTTGQQSSVRISDILWIEAEDYCCRVHTETDNYLVRQSLNSFEKSLPGENFLRIHRSTIVNVAQVELIEKQQNKRHIVRLRNGTQRAISPNGRQKLLEILEK
;
A
#
# COMPACT_ATOMS: atom_id res chain seq x y z
N TRP A 1 2.54 63.12 -14.15
CA TRP A 1 1.77 61.95 -13.69
C TRP A 1 2.03 60.83 -14.66
N GLY A 2 3.11 60.05 -14.50
CA GLY A 2 3.41 59.07 -15.56
C GLY A 2 4.65 58.21 -15.48
N ILE A 3 5.50 58.29 -14.45
CA ILE A 3 6.64 57.36 -14.31
C ILE A 3 6.84 56.97 -12.83
N CYS A 4 6.70 57.93 -11.91
CA CYS A 4 6.86 57.67 -10.46
C CYS A 4 5.82 56.70 -9.89
N ASP A 5 4.55 56.78 -10.32
CA ASP A 5 3.50 55.88 -9.83
C ASP A 5 3.71 54.43 -10.28
N PHE A 6 4.31 54.24 -11.47
CA PHE A 6 4.69 52.91 -11.96
C PHE A 6 5.84 52.31 -11.14
N LEU A 7 6.83 53.12 -10.74
CA LEU A 7 7.95 52.67 -9.91
C LEU A 7 7.48 52.30 -8.49
N ILE A 8 6.49 53.01 -7.94
CA ILE A 8 5.90 52.69 -6.63
C ILE A 8 5.03 51.43 -6.73
N TYR A 9 4.25 51.28 -7.79
CA TYR A 9 3.41 50.09 -7.98
C TYR A 9 4.25 48.82 -8.16
N TRP A 10 5.34 48.88 -8.94
CA TRP A 10 6.22 47.74 -9.14
C TRP A 10 7.03 47.36 -7.89
N THR A 11 7.44 48.34 -7.08
CA THR A 11 8.10 48.03 -5.80
C THR A 11 7.14 47.43 -4.79
N LEU A 12 5.89 47.92 -4.72
CA LEU A 12 4.86 47.32 -3.87
C LEU A 12 4.45 45.92 -4.36
N LEU A 13 4.28 45.72 -5.67
CA LEU A 13 4.01 44.40 -6.25
C LEU A 13 5.19 43.45 -6.00
N GLY A 14 6.42 43.94 -6.15
CA GLY A 14 7.65 43.19 -5.91
C GLY A 14 7.82 42.80 -4.45
N ILE A 15 7.56 43.70 -3.51
CA ILE A 15 7.60 43.42 -2.06
C ILE A 15 6.48 42.44 -1.69
N TYR A 16 5.28 42.59 -2.24
CA TYR A 16 4.18 41.65 -1.99
C TYR A 16 4.48 40.25 -2.53
N ALA A 17 5.08 40.16 -3.74
CA ALA A 17 5.57 38.91 -4.30
C ALA A 17 6.72 38.31 -3.47
N LEU A 18 7.62 39.15 -2.94
CA LEU A 18 8.71 38.70 -2.06
C LEU A 18 8.18 38.21 -0.70
N GLN A 19 7.16 38.87 -0.15
CA GLN A 19 6.44 38.42 1.04
C GLN A 19 5.72 37.09 0.79
N GLN A 20 5.10 36.90 -0.38
CA GLN A 20 4.56 35.60 -0.77
C GLN A 20 5.66 34.54 -0.86
N LEU A 21 6.78 34.83 -1.51
CA LEU A 21 7.91 33.90 -1.64
C LEU A 21 8.57 33.53 -0.30
N LEU A 22 8.62 34.45 0.67
CA LEU A 22 9.14 34.18 2.03
C LEU A 22 8.13 33.46 2.93
N SER A 23 6.83 33.45 2.56
CA SER A 23 5.78 32.70 3.26
C SER A 23 5.62 31.26 2.78
N VAL A 24 6.16 30.94 1.60
CA VAL A 24 6.32 29.56 1.13
C VAL A 24 7.48 28.95 1.91
N SER A 25 7.18 28.54 3.15
CA SER A 25 8.05 27.62 3.86
C SER A 25 8.21 26.35 3.00
N PRO A 26 9.40 25.75 2.89
CA PRO A 26 9.60 24.45 2.26
C PRO A 26 9.01 23.33 3.14
N SER A 27 7.73 23.45 3.48
CA SER A 27 6.93 22.50 4.25
C SER A 27 6.23 21.47 3.35
N GLU A 28 6.52 21.46 2.05
CA GLU A 28 6.13 20.39 1.11
C GLU A 28 7.28 19.40 0.84
N ALA A 29 8.30 19.36 1.70
CA ALA A 29 9.01 18.13 1.99
C ALA A 29 8.28 17.42 3.13
N GLU A 30 7.04 17.03 2.86
CA GLU A 30 6.24 16.15 3.70
C GLU A 30 7.14 14.97 4.09
N GLN A 31 7.37 14.82 5.38
CA GLN A 31 8.23 13.81 5.96
C GLN A 31 7.67 12.43 5.63
N ALA A 32 8.10 11.84 4.52
CA ALA A 32 7.96 10.41 4.30
C ALA A 32 8.82 9.71 5.35
N LYS A 33 8.24 9.44 6.53
CA LYS A 33 8.77 8.44 7.45
C LYS A 33 9.16 7.24 6.58
N PRO A 34 10.39 6.70 6.69
CA PRO A 34 10.77 5.55 5.90
C PRO A 34 9.72 4.47 6.15
N LYS A 35 8.98 4.12 5.10
CA LYS A 35 8.01 3.01 5.14
C LYS A 35 8.82 1.81 5.64
N PRO A 36 8.35 1.07 6.65
CA PRO A 36 9.13 -0.03 7.17
C PRO A 36 9.35 -1.04 6.06
N ASP A 37 10.60 -1.20 5.60
CA ASP A 37 10.93 -2.15 4.54
C ASP A 37 10.73 -3.60 5.01
N TYR A 38 10.73 -3.81 6.33
CA TYR A 38 10.64 -5.11 6.97
C TYR A 38 9.42 -5.22 7.89
N PHE A 39 8.85 -6.41 7.94
CA PHE A 39 7.77 -6.81 8.83
C PHE A 39 8.25 -7.95 9.75
N LEU A 40 8.02 -7.81 11.05
CA LEU A 40 8.42 -8.81 12.04
C LEU A 40 7.32 -9.87 12.21
N LEU A 41 7.60 -11.09 11.79
CA LEU A 41 6.76 -12.26 12.00
C LEU A 41 7.13 -12.91 13.34
N LYS A 42 6.11 -13.13 14.18
CA LYS A 42 6.25 -13.84 15.46
C LYS A 42 5.75 -15.27 15.29
N THR A 43 6.67 -16.20 15.03
CA THR A 43 6.40 -17.63 14.95
C THR A 43 6.64 -18.28 16.32
N THR A 44 6.19 -19.52 16.51
CA THR A 44 6.39 -20.27 17.75
C THR A 44 7.89 -20.40 18.06
N GLY A 45 8.36 -19.64 19.06
CA GLY A 45 9.75 -19.70 19.52
C GLY A 45 10.78 -18.91 18.71
N GLN A 46 10.38 -18.23 17.62
CA GLN A 46 11.30 -17.44 16.79
C GLN A 46 10.64 -16.16 16.26
N GLN A 47 11.44 -15.11 16.07
CA GLN A 47 11.05 -13.92 15.33
C GLN A 47 11.82 -13.88 14.01
N SER A 48 11.10 -13.80 12.90
CA SER A 48 11.67 -13.68 11.56
C SER A 48 11.35 -12.30 11.01
N SER A 49 12.37 -11.58 10.55
CA SER A 49 12.19 -10.32 9.84
C SER A 49 12.11 -10.62 8.34
N VAL A 50 11.00 -10.26 7.70
CA VAL A 50 10.79 -10.44 6.26
C VAL A 50 10.62 -9.10 5.58
N ARG A 51 11.12 -8.93 4.36
CA ARG A 51 10.83 -7.72 3.59
C ARG A 51 9.37 -7.72 3.19
N ILE A 52 8.74 -6.55 3.25
CA ILE A 52 7.35 -6.39 2.86
C ILE A 52 7.13 -6.68 1.37
N SER A 53 8.11 -6.34 0.53
CA SER A 53 8.13 -6.65 -0.91
C SER A 53 8.02 -8.14 -1.21
N ASP A 54 8.62 -8.96 -0.35
CA ASP A 54 8.81 -10.39 -0.58
C ASP A 54 7.56 -11.18 -0.16
N ILE A 55 6.65 -10.57 0.62
CA ILE A 55 5.37 -11.17 0.98
C ILE A 55 4.43 -11.14 -0.23
N LEU A 56 3.99 -12.32 -0.67
CA LEU A 56 3.10 -12.50 -1.82
C LEU A 56 1.63 -12.51 -1.39
N TRP A 57 1.29 -13.36 -0.42
CA TRP A 57 -0.04 -13.41 0.19
C TRP A 57 0.00 -14.01 1.59
N ILE A 58 -1.10 -13.87 2.31
CA ILE A 58 -1.32 -14.44 3.63
C ILE A 58 -2.63 -15.19 3.58
N GLU A 59 -2.62 -16.44 4.04
CA GLU A 59 -3.81 -17.28 4.11
C GLU A 59 -4.11 -17.70 5.54
N ALA A 60 -5.40 -17.79 5.87
CA ALA A 60 -5.84 -18.37 7.13
C ALA A 60 -5.72 -19.91 7.07
N GLU A 61 -5.10 -20.49 8.09
CA GLU A 61 -4.92 -21.93 8.28
C GLU A 61 -5.26 -22.27 9.73
N ASP A 62 -6.43 -22.87 9.94
CA ASP A 62 -7.02 -23.16 11.25
C ASP A 62 -7.05 -21.94 12.20
N TYR A 63 -6.23 -21.96 13.25
CA TYR A 63 -6.11 -20.89 14.27
C TYR A 63 -4.89 -19.97 14.03
N CYS A 64 -4.20 -20.16 12.91
CA CYS A 64 -3.01 -19.42 12.50
C CYS A 64 -3.23 -18.78 11.12
N CYS A 65 -2.26 -17.99 10.70
CA CYS A 65 -2.12 -17.59 9.30
C CYS A 65 -0.76 -18.02 8.79
N ARG A 66 -0.73 -18.48 7.54
CA ARG A 66 0.50 -18.75 6.80
C ARG A 66 0.83 -17.55 5.93
N VAL A 67 2.00 -16.97 6.15
CA VAL A 67 2.55 -15.89 5.33
C VAL A 67 3.43 -16.53 4.25
N HIS A 68 3.08 -16.30 3.00
CA HIS A 68 3.81 -16.81 1.85
C HIS A 68 4.72 -15.73 1.29
N THR A 69 6.01 -16.04 1.20
CA THR A 69 7.01 -15.19 0.57
C THR A 69 7.55 -15.83 -0.70
N GLU A 70 8.43 -15.14 -1.44
CA GLU A 70 9.08 -15.72 -2.61
C GLU A 70 9.95 -16.94 -2.27
N THR A 71 10.58 -16.97 -1.09
CA THR A 71 11.54 -18.02 -0.71
C THR A 71 10.99 -19.01 0.30
N ASP A 72 10.21 -18.52 1.28
CA ASP A 72 9.78 -19.31 2.45
C ASP A 72 8.32 -19.06 2.84
N ASN A 73 7.81 -19.94 3.70
CA ASN A 73 6.48 -19.81 4.28
C ASN A 73 6.57 -19.80 5.81
N TYR A 74 5.85 -18.89 6.45
CA TYR A 74 5.88 -18.70 7.90
C TYR A 74 4.49 -18.91 8.51
N LEU A 75 4.38 -19.86 9.43
CA LEU A 75 3.15 -20.04 10.22
C LEU A 75 3.19 -19.09 11.43
N VAL A 76 2.19 -18.21 11.51
CA VAL A 76 2.10 -17.16 12.53
C VAL A 76 0.79 -17.29 13.27
N ARG A 77 0.84 -17.30 14.61
CA ARG A 77 -0.35 -17.38 15.47
C ARG A 77 -1.02 -16.00 15.61
N GLN A 78 -1.47 -15.48 14.47
CA GLN A 78 -2.22 -14.22 14.34
C GLN A 78 -3.40 -14.45 13.39
N SER A 79 -4.45 -13.65 13.53
CA SER A 79 -5.59 -13.68 12.60
C SER A 79 -5.36 -12.74 11.41
N LEU A 80 -6.07 -12.96 10.31
CA LEU A 80 -6.05 -12.04 9.16
C LEU A 80 -6.45 -10.61 9.56
N ASN A 81 -7.40 -10.45 10.48
CA ASN A 81 -7.78 -9.14 11.01
C ASN A 81 -6.60 -8.45 11.74
N SER A 82 -5.72 -9.22 12.38
CA SER A 82 -4.50 -8.69 13.00
C SER A 82 -3.51 -8.22 11.94
N PHE A 83 -3.33 -9.00 10.87
CA PHE A 83 -2.49 -8.62 9.73
C PHE A 83 -2.99 -7.38 9.00
N GLU A 84 -4.30 -7.24 8.79
CA GLU A 84 -4.90 -6.04 8.18
C GLU A 84 -4.60 -4.76 8.96
N LYS A 85 -4.43 -4.85 10.29
CA LYS A 85 -4.11 -3.70 11.15
C LYS A 85 -2.61 -3.40 11.24
N SER A 86 -1.77 -4.41 11.07
CA SER A 86 -0.32 -4.28 11.28
C SER A 86 0.45 -4.08 9.98
N LEU A 87 -0.05 -4.57 8.85
CA LEU A 87 0.57 -4.41 7.55
C LEU A 87 0.26 -3.02 6.95
N PRO A 88 1.15 -2.48 6.10
CA PRO A 88 0.86 -1.27 5.34
C PRO A 88 -0.33 -1.49 4.40
N GLY A 89 -1.48 -0.90 4.71
CA GLY A 89 -2.73 -1.13 3.98
C GLY A 89 -2.70 -0.72 2.50
N GLU A 90 -1.74 0.10 2.10
CA GLU A 90 -1.50 0.46 0.68
C GLU A 90 -1.01 -0.73 -0.16
N ASN A 91 -0.29 -1.67 0.48
CA ASN A 91 0.31 -2.80 -0.22
C ASN A 91 -0.55 -4.06 -0.12
N PHE A 92 -1.35 -4.19 0.93
CA PHE A 92 -2.07 -5.42 1.23
C PHE A 92 -3.58 -5.25 1.20
N LEU A 93 -4.25 -6.11 0.44
CA LEU A 93 -5.70 -6.13 0.34
C LEU A 93 -6.26 -7.51 0.68
N ARG A 94 -7.27 -7.53 1.56
CA ARG A 94 -8.06 -8.73 1.79
C ARG A 94 -9.04 -8.98 0.65
N ILE A 95 -8.71 -9.96 -0.19
CA ILE A 95 -9.51 -10.34 -1.36
C ILE A 95 -10.54 -11.44 -1.04
N HIS A 96 -10.32 -12.20 0.03
CA HIS A 96 -11.21 -13.27 0.46
C HIS A 96 -11.24 -13.37 1.99
N ARG A 97 -12.27 -14.02 2.56
CA ARG A 97 -12.38 -14.20 4.02
C ARG A 97 -11.17 -14.90 4.63
N SER A 98 -10.44 -15.68 3.83
CA SER A 98 -9.25 -16.44 4.21
C SER A 98 -7.97 -15.99 3.51
N THR A 99 -7.96 -14.85 2.80
CA THR A 99 -6.80 -14.45 1.98
C THR A 99 -6.60 -12.94 1.93
N ILE A 100 -5.39 -12.51 2.25
CA ILE A 100 -4.85 -11.17 2.01
C ILE A 100 -3.75 -11.31 0.96
N VAL A 101 -3.71 -10.44 -0.05
CA VAL A 101 -2.66 -10.45 -1.08
C VAL A 101 -1.88 -9.14 -1.04
N ASN A 102 -0.62 -9.21 -1.43
CA ASN A 102 0.13 -8.02 -1.80
C ASN A 102 -0.33 -7.58 -3.19
N VAL A 103 -0.90 -6.38 -3.30
CA VAL A 103 -1.48 -5.84 -4.54
C VAL A 103 -0.42 -5.71 -5.62
N ALA A 104 0.82 -5.35 -5.27
CA ALA A 104 1.93 -5.25 -6.23
C ALA A 104 2.28 -6.61 -6.88
N GLN A 105 1.93 -7.72 -6.22
CA GLN A 105 2.20 -9.07 -6.67
C GLN A 105 1.05 -9.67 -7.49
N VAL A 106 -0.06 -8.93 -7.66
CA VAL A 106 -1.18 -9.33 -8.52
C VAL A 106 -0.76 -9.16 -9.98
N GLU A 107 -0.88 -10.25 -10.75
CA GLU A 107 -0.61 -10.24 -12.18
C GLU A 107 -1.90 -9.98 -12.97
N LEU A 108 -2.98 -10.69 -12.65
CA LEU A 108 -4.27 -10.53 -13.32
C LEU A 108 -5.43 -11.16 -12.53
N ILE A 109 -6.65 -10.83 -12.94
CA ILE A 109 -7.90 -11.36 -12.41
C ILE A 109 -8.59 -12.18 -13.50
N GLU A 110 -8.83 -13.47 -13.26
CA GLU A 110 -9.49 -14.36 -14.21
C GLU A 110 -10.88 -14.75 -13.73
N LYS A 111 -11.80 -14.93 -14.69
CA LYS A 111 -13.11 -15.53 -14.45
C LYS A 111 -13.05 -17.01 -14.84
N GLN A 112 -13.33 -17.88 -13.88
CA GLN A 112 -13.40 -19.32 -14.10
C GLN A 112 -14.77 -19.74 -14.68
N GLN A 113 -14.81 -20.93 -15.28
CA GLN A 113 -16.01 -21.49 -15.94
C GLN A 113 -17.23 -21.58 -15.00
N ASN A 114 -17.01 -21.78 -13.70
CA ASN A 114 -18.04 -21.83 -12.66
C ASN A 114 -18.48 -20.45 -12.15
N LYS A 115 -18.24 -19.37 -12.91
CA LYS A 115 -18.51 -17.96 -12.54
C LYS A 115 -17.74 -17.46 -11.31
N ARG A 116 -16.80 -18.24 -10.75
CA ARG A 116 -15.89 -17.76 -9.70
C ARG A 116 -14.82 -16.87 -10.33
N HIS A 117 -14.31 -15.95 -9.52
CA HIS A 117 -13.17 -15.12 -9.90
C HIS A 117 -11.96 -15.58 -9.10
N ILE A 118 -10.81 -15.57 -9.75
CA ILE A 118 -9.52 -15.87 -9.14
C ILE A 118 -8.56 -14.72 -9.43
N VAL A 119 -7.63 -14.51 -8.52
CA VAL A 119 -6.46 -13.66 -8.70
C VAL A 119 -5.28 -14.55 -8.98
N ARG A 120 -4.53 -14.25 -10.05
CA ARG A 120 -3.23 -14.85 -10.34
C ARG A 120 -2.14 -13.89 -9.86
N LEU A 121 -1.19 -14.42 -9.10
CA LEU A 121 -0.02 -13.70 -8.62
C LEU A 121 1.17 -13.95 -9.54
N ARG A 122 2.21 -13.10 -9.47
CA ARG A 122 3.40 -13.17 -10.34
C ARG A 122 4.14 -14.52 -10.30
N ASN A 123 4.06 -15.24 -9.19
CA ASN A 123 4.65 -16.58 -9.07
C ASN A 123 3.76 -17.70 -9.65
N GLY A 124 2.67 -17.36 -10.34
CA GLY A 124 1.68 -18.29 -10.90
C GLY A 124 0.63 -18.79 -9.91
N THR A 125 0.72 -18.41 -8.63
CA THR A 125 -0.24 -18.87 -7.62
C THR A 125 -1.62 -18.25 -7.86
N GLN A 126 -2.66 -19.08 -7.75
CA GLN A 126 -4.05 -18.65 -7.87
C GLN A 126 -4.75 -18.62 -6.51
N ARG A 127 -5.52 -17.57 -6.24
CA ARG A 127 -6.36 -17.44 -5.04
C ARG A 127 -7.76 -16.99 -5.40
N ALA A 128 -8.76 -17.60 -4.75
CA ALA A 128 -10.14 -17.21 -4.93
C ALA A 128 -10.36 -15.77 -4.43
N ILE A 129 -11.23 -15.04 -5.11
CA ILE A 129 -11.61 -13.68 -4.71
C ILE A 129 -13.11 -13.59 -4.43
N SER A 130 -13.45 -12.89 -3.36
CA SER A 130 -14.84 -12.57 -3.01
C SER A 130 -15.38 -11.43 -3.88
N PRO A 131 -16.71 -11.29 -4.06
CA PRO A 131 -17.27 -10.17 -4.83
C PRO A 131 -16.81 -8.79 -4.32
N ASN A 132 -16.83 -8.59 -3.00
CA ASN A 132 -16.37 -7.35 -2.36
C ASN A 132 -14.85 -7.15 -2.53
N GLY A 133 -14.06 -8.22 -2.35
CA GLY A 133 -12.62 -8.16 -2.58
C GLY A 133 -12.27 -7.79 -4.03
N ARG A 134 -13.03 -8.30 -5.01
CA ARG A 134 -12.87 -7.96 -6.43
C ARG A 134 -13.15 -6.50 -6.69
N GLN A 135 -14.26 -5.99 -6.16
CA GLN A 135 -14.65 -4.58 -6.29
C GLN A 135 -13.50 -3.68 -5.82
N LYS A 136 -13.01 -3.90 -4.60
CA LYS A 136 -11.89 -3.12 -4.03
C LYS A 136 -10.60 -3.26 -4.82
N LEU A 137 -10.29 -4.46 -5.32
CA LEU A 137 -9.07 -4.69 -6.07
C LEU A 137 -9.09 -3.95 -7.41
N LEU A 138 -10.23 -3.94 -8.10
CA LEU A 138 -10.41 -3.17 -9.34
C LEU A 138 -10.27 -1.66 -9.09
N GLU A 139 -10.88 -1.14 -8.03
CA GLU A 139 -10.77 0.28 -7.65
C GLU A 139 -9.32 0.73 -7.36
N ILE A 140 -8.44 -0.19 -6.96
CA ILE A 140 -7.00 0.10 -6.75
C ILE A 140 -6.23 0.00 -8.06
N LEU A 141 -6.56 -0.95 -8.93
CA LEU A 141 -5.84 -1.18 -10.20
C LEU A 141 -6.22 -0.20 -11.31
N GLU A 142 -7.39 0.43 -11.24
CA GLU A 142 -7.86 1.42 -12.21
C GLU A 142 -7.43 2.87 -11.90
N LYS A 143 -6.78 3.08 -10.74
CA LYS A 143 -6.18 4.36 -10.35
C LYS A 143 -4.76 4.49 -10.87
#